data_AF-A0A7S0D6L8-F1
#
_entry.id   AF-A0A7S0D6L8-F1
#
_cell.length_a   1.000
_cell.length_b   1.000
_cell.length_c   1.000
_cell.angle_alpha   90.00
_cell.angle_beta   90.00
_cell.angle_gamma   90.00
#
_symmetry.space_group_name_H-M   'P 1'
#
loop_
_entity.id
_entity.type
_entity.pdbx_description
1 polymer ?
#
loop_
_entity_poly.entity_id
_entity_poly.type
_entity_poly.pdbx_seq_one_letter_code
_entity_poly.pdbx_strand_id
1 'polypeptide(L)'
;KMLRLRSMVKVVGFTALVRGLGMARAEEGKWKKKKRRCRACEDDEGFIGDALAVVQERSGAKSKSESKERVECPPNSIELGRATWTYLHSLAAYYPDEPSKQQAEKMKTFIYTFSETYPCEYCSIHMQHRLKSHPPNTASRKEFSKWMCELH
;
A
#
# COMPACT_ATOMS: atom_id res chain seq x y z
N LYS A 1 -12.37 -69.91 33.46
CA LYS A 1 -11.64 -68.64 33.24
C LYS A 1 -11.32 -68.58 31.75
N MET A 2 -12.18 -68.01 30.91
CA MET A 2 -12.14 -66.59 30.48
C MET A 2 -10.69 -66.17 30.12
N LEU A 3 -10.33 -65.64 28.95
CA LEU A 3 -11.08 -65.13 27.80
C LEU A 3 -10.04 -64.89 26.67
N ARG A 4 -10.44 -65.15 25.42
CA ARG A 4 -10.34 -64.24 24.25
C ARG A 4 -9.06 -63.41 24.03
N LEU A 5 -8.29 -63.60 22.96
CA LEU A 5 -8.52 -63.27 21.53
C LEU A 5 -7.67 -62.06 21.10
N ARG A 6 -6.89 -62.27 20.03
CA ARG A 6 -6.59 -61.34 18.92
C ARG A 6 -6.32 -59.85 19.24
N SER A 7 -5.12 -59.39 18.86
CA SER A 7 -5.01 -58.48 17.71
C SER A 7 -3.55 -58.32 17.27
N MET A 8 -3.17 -59.05 16.21
CA MET A 8 -2.10 -58.61 15.33
C MET A 8 -2.67 -57.46 14.50
N VAL A 9 -2.39 -56.22 14.91
CA VAL A 9 -2.60 -55.06 14.06
C VAL A 9 -1.66 -55.22 12.87
N LYS A 10 -2.21 -55.66 11.75
CA LYS A 10 -1.56 -55.55 10.45
C LYS A 10 -1.28 -54.06 10.24
N VAL A 11 -0.01 -53.69 10.19
CA VAL A 11 0.43 -52.42 9.60
C VAL A 11 0.05 -52.51 8.13
N VAL A 12 -1.19 -52.10 7.83
CA VAL A 12 -1.60 -51.81 6.46
C VAL A 12 -0.79 -50.59 6.08
N GLY A 13 0.15 -50.79 5.16
CA GLY A 13 0.95 -49.73 4.58
C GLY A 13 0.04 -48.59 4.16
N PHE A 14 0.31 -47.41 4.72
CA PHE A 14 -0.25 -46.15 4.27
C PHE A 14 0.44 -45.77 2.96
N THR A 15 0.29 -46.58 1.90
CA THR A 15 0.43 -46.09 0.53
C THR A 15 -0.84 -45.31 0.23
N ALA A 16 -0.97 -44.15 0.86
CA ALA A 16 -1.86 -43.11 0.40
C ALA A 16 -1.31 -42.68 -0.96
N LEU A 17 -1.95 -43.22 -1.99
CA LEU A 17 -1.87 -42.80 -3.37
C LEU A 17 -2.11 -41.29 -3.40
N VAL A 18 -1.03 -40.49 -3.37
CA VAL A 18 -1.08 -39.03 -3.56
C VAL A 18 -1.39 -38.78 -5.04
N ARG A 19 -2.64 -39.05 -5.41
CA ARG A 19 -3.23 -38.66 -6.68
C ARG A 19 -3.24 -37.14 -6.72
N GLY A 20 -2.26 -36.59 -7.42
CA GLY A 20 -2.34 -35.35 -8.18
C GLY A 20 -3.21 -34.25 -7.59
N LEU A 21 -2.73 -33.59 -6.54
CA LEU A 21 -2.87 -32.13 -6.51
C LEU A 21 -1.76 -31.61 -7.41
N GLY A 22 -2.08 -31.45 -8.69
CA GLY A 22 -1.31 -30.58 -9.56
C GLY A 22 -1.22 -29.23 -8.86
N MET A 23 -0.01 -28.85 -8.47
CA MET A 23 0.30 -27.47 -8.13
C MET A 23 -0.09 -26.66 -9.37
N ALA A 24 -1.25 -26.00 -9.31
CA ALA A 24 -1.64 -25.02 -10.30
C ALA A 24 -0.55 -23.95 -10.28
N ARG A 25 0.34 -24.03 -11.26
CA ARG A 25 1.32 -23.00 -11.57
C ARG A 25 0.50 -21.73 -11.81
N ALA A 26 0.63 -20.75 -10.92
CA ALA A 26 0.04 -19.45 -11.13
C ALA A 26 0.56 -18.93 -12.48
N GLU A 27 -0.34 -18.76 -13.45
CA GLU A 27 0.01 -18.07 -14.68
C GLU A 27 0.37 -16.63 -14.31
N GLU A 28 1.58 -16.21 -14.67
CA GLU A 28 2.00 -14.82 -14.64
C GLU A 28 1.17 -14.06 -15.68
N GLY A 29 -0.01 -13.60 -15.25
CA GLY A 29 -0.92 -12.81 -16.06
C GLY A 29 -0.27 -11.49 -16.45
N LYS A 30 0.11 -11.36 -17.73
CA LYS A 30 0.68 -10.15 -18.32
C LYS A 30 -0.32 -8.98 -18.18
N TRP A 31 -0.11 -8.11 -17.20
CA TRP A 31 -0.98 -6.96 -16.93
C TRP A 31 -0.83 -5.92 -18.05
N LYS A 32 -1.82 -5.83 -18.95
CA LYS A 32 -1.82 -4.84 -20.03
C LYS A 32 -2.13 -3.45 -19.45
N LYS A 33 -1.11 -2.60 -19.32
CA LYS A 33 -1.26 -1.20 -18.90
C LYS A 33 -2.17 -0.45 -19.90
N LYS A 34 -3.39 -0.10 -19.49
CA LYS A 34 -4.23 0.85 -20.23
C LYS A 34 -3.62 2.25 -20.01
N LYS A 35 -3.19 2.93 -21.08
CA LYS A 35 -2.57 4.26 -21.01
C LYS A 35 -3.58 5.25 -20.39
N ARG A 36 -3.40 5.60 -19.11
CA ARG A 36 -4.11 6.69 -18.44
C ARG A 36 -3.12 7.84 -18.32
N ARG A 37 -3.51 9.05 -18.77
CA ARG A 37 -2.74 10.28 -18.56
C ARG A 37 -2.89 10.67 -17.08
N CYS A 38 -1.97 10.21 -16.25
CA CYS A 38 -1.98 10.45 -14.81
C CYS A 38 -0.52 10.64 -14.38
N ARG A 39 -0.21 11.74 -13.67
CA ARG A 39 1.18 12.03 -13.26
C ARG A 39 1.74 10.94 -12.33
N ALA A 40 0.88 10.29 -11.54
CA ALA A 40 1.26 9.13 -10.72
C ALA A 40 1.57 7.85 -11.53
N CYS A 41 1.30 7.85 -12.84
CA CYS A 41 1.49 6.74 -13.76
C CYS A 41 2.66 6.99 -14.74
N GLU A 42 3.26 8.18 -14.70
CA GLU A 42 4.36 8.60 -15.56
C GLU A 42 5.67 8.38 -14.80
N ASP A 43 6.58 7.61 -15.40
CA ASP A 43 7.94 7.42 -14.90
C ASP A 43 8.80 8.64 -15.32
N ASP A 44 9.75 9.06 -14.49
CA ASP A 44 10.47 10.35 -14.56
C ASP A 44 11.15 10.69 -15.91
N GLU A 45 11.33 9.70 -16.79
CA GLU A 45 11.88 9.83 -18.14
C GLU A 45 11.04 10.72 -19.08
N GLY A 46 9.77 11.00 -18.73
CA GLY A 46 8.86 11.79 -19.56
C GLY A 46 8.74 13.29 -19.21
N PHE A 47 9.21 13.71 -18.03
CA PHE A 47 9.01 15.09 -17.55
C PHE A 47 10.32 15.88 -17.42
N ILE A 48 11.40 15.20 -17.03
CA ILE A 48 12.72 15.82 -16.92
C ILE A 48 13.26 16.16 -18.31
N GLY A 49 12.97 15.37 -19.35
CA GLY A 49 13.46 15.61 -20.71
C GLY A 49 13.05 16.97 -21.29
N ASP A 50 11.79 17.37 -21.10
CA ASP A 50 11.26 18.63 -21.62
C ASP A 50 11.68 19.84 -20.77
N ALA A 51 11.88 19.64 -19.46
CA ALA A 51 12.35 20.69 -18.55
C ALA A 51 13.86 20.91 -18.64
N LEU A 52 14.68 19.85 -18.75
CA LEU A 52 16.15 19.96 -18.83
C LEU A 52 16.62 20.58 -20.15
N ALA A 53 15.86 20.41 -21.24
CA ALA A 53 16.14 21.07 -22.51
C ALA A 53 16.16 22.61 -22.41
N VAL A 54 15.56 23.20 -21.35
CA VAL A 54 15.49 24.66 -21.15
C VAL A 54 16.50 25.17 -20.11
N VAL A 55 17.09 24.33 -19.25
CA VAL A 55 17.97 24.79 -18.15
C VAL A 55 19.43 24.34 -18.26
N GLN A 56 19.78 23.51 -19.25
CA GLN A 56 21.15 23.02 -19.42
C GLN A 56 22.06 24.04 -20.11
N GLU A 57 22.25 25.21 -19.50
CA GLU A 57 23.45 26.01 -19.78
C GLU A 57 24.06 26.70 -18.56
N ARG A 58 23.77 26.27 -17.32
CA ARG A 58 24.58 26.72 -16.19
C ARG A 58 24.61 25.76 -15.02
N SER A 59 25.84 25.51 -14.57
CA SER A 59 26.30 24.87 -13.34
C SER A 59 26.42 23.35 -13.33
N GLY A 60 27.62 22.90 -13.74
CA GLY A 60 28.16 21.60 -13.38
C GLY A 60 28.62 21.59 -11.92
N ALA A 61 28.27 20.51 -11.22
CA ALA A 61 29.05 19.88 -10.15
C ALA A 61 28.36 18.55 -9.79
N LYS A 62 28.74 17.45 -10.47
CA LYS A 62 28.48 16.10 -9.97
C LYS A 62 29.50 15.81 -8.88
N SER A 63 29.08 15.68 -7.63
CA SER A 63 29.84 14.93 -6.64
C SER A 63 29.19 13.55 -6.47
N LYS A 64 29.90 12.52 -6.93
CA LYS A 64 29.73 11.15 -6.45
C LYS A 64 30.37 11.11 -5.06
N SER A 65 29.67 10.58 -4.06
CA SER A 65 30.32 10.02 -2.88
C SER A 65 29.77 8.63 -2.61
N GLU A 66 30.70 7.69 -2.56
CA GLU A 66 30.52 6.26 -2.35
C GLU A 66 29.77 5.86 -1.09
N SER A 67 29.12 4.71 -1.24
CA SER A 67 28.40 3.89 -0.30
C SER A 67 29.24 3.44 0.89
N LYS A 68 28.91 3.95 2.07
CA LYS A 68 28.91 3.14 3.28
C LYS A 68 27.50 2.55 3.36
N GLU A 69 27.36 1.23 3.43
CA GLU A 69 26.07 0.59 3.69
C GLU A 69 25.60 1.07 5.06
N ARG A 70 24.85 2.17 5.05
CA ARG A 70 24.19 2.69 6.23
C ARG A 70 23.14 1.64 6.54
N VAL A 71 23.18 1.07 7.74
CA VAL A 71 22.02 0.36 8.27
C VAL A 71 20.87 1.36 8.15
N GLU A 72 20.00 1.14 7.16
CA GLU A 72 18.88 2.03 6.89
C GLU A 72 17.88 1.81 8.03
N CYS A 73 18.02 2.62 9.07
CA CYS A 73 17.01 2.70 10.11
C CYS A 73 15.68 3.14 9.47
N PRO A 74 14.54 2.64 9.96
CA PRO A 74 13.24 3.19 9.59
C PRO A 74 13.20 4.72 9.77
N PRO A 75 12.38 5.44 9.00
CA PRO A 75 12.31 6.90 9.05
C PRO A 75 11.91 7.40 10.43
N ASN A 76 12.41 8.57 10.81
CA ASN A 76 11.92 9.26 12.02
C ASN A 76 10.49 9.78 11.81
N SER A 77 9.85 10.26 12.88
CA SER A 77 8.45 10.71 12.84
C SER A 77 8.18 11.85 11.85
N ILE A 78 9.15 12.74 11.62
CA ILE A 78 9.03 13.88 10.70
C ILE A 78 9.12 13.39 9.26
N GLU A 79 10.10 12.54 8.95
CA GLU A 79 10.26 11.93 7.63
C GLU A 79 9.06 11.06 7.28
N LEU A 80 8.64 10.20 8.21
CA LEU A 80 7.45 9.36 8.06
C LEU A 80 6.21 10.22 7.83
N GLY A 81 5.98 11.26 8.65
CA GLY A 81 4.84 12.15 8.53
C GLY A 81 4.76 12.84 7.16
N ARG A 82 5.88 13.38 6.65
CA ARG A 82 5.93 14.01 5.32
C ARG A 82 5.61 13.03 4.20
N ALA A 83 6.19 11.83 4.25
CA ALA A 83 5.94 10.78 3.26
C ALA A 83 4.47 10.32 3.31
N THR A 84 3.93 10.14 4.50
CA THR A 84 2.52 9.79 4.72
C THR A 84 1.58 10.85 4.19
N TRP A 85 1.79 12.14 4.49
CA TRP A 85 0.94 13.20 3.96
C TRP A 85 1.03 13.31 2.44
N THR A 86 2.21 13.08 1.86
CA THR A 86 2.37 12.98 0.40
C THR A 86 1.49 11.88 -0.18
N TYR A 87 1.50 10.70 0.45
CA TYR A 87 0.64 9.58 0.05
C TYR A 87 -0.86 9.93 0.20
N LEU A 88 -1.28 10.45 1.35
CA LEU A 88 -2.69 10.75 1.63
C LEU A 88 -3.25 11.86 0.73
N HIS A 89 -2.49 12.92 0.49
CA HIS A 89 -2.88 13.97 -0.46
C HIS A 89 -2.92 13.48 -1.89
N SER A 90 -1.98 12.61 -2.29
CA SER A 90 -2.04 11.96 -3.61
C SER A 90 -3.28 11.07 -3.73
N LEU A 91 -3.59 10.28 -2.70
CA LEU A 91 -4.78 9.44 -2.65
C LEU A 91 -6.06 10.27 -2.81
N ALA A 92 -6.14 11.43 -2.15
CA ALA A 92 -7.27 12.34 -2.26
C ALA A 92 -7.36 13.01 -3.65
N ALA A 93 -6.22 13.47 -4.20
CA ALA A 93 -6.15 14.09 -5.51
C ALA A 93 -6.59 13.14 -6.66
N TYR A 94 -6.30 11.85 -6.53
CA TYR A 94 -6.70 10.83 -7.52
C TYR A 94 -8.04 10.15 -7.20
N TYR A 95 -8.73 10.55 -6.14
CA TYR A 95 -10.04 10.01 -5.80
C TYR A 95 -11.07 10.28 -6.92
N PRO A 96 -12.08 9.43 -7.18
CA PRO A 96 -13.07 9.69 -8.23
C PRO A 96 -13.92 10.92 -7.92
N ASP A 97 -14.33 11.66 -8.96
CA ASP A 97 -15.32 12.75 -8.79
C ASP A 97 -16.69 12.17 -8.38
N GLU A 98 -17.05 11.02 -8.95
CA GLU A 98 -18.27 10.27 -8.66
C GLU A 98 -17.90 8.84 -8.19
N PRO A 99 -17.56 8.65 -6.90
CA PRO A 99 -17.23 7.33 -6.37
C PRO A 99 -18.49 6.45 -6.29
N SER A 100 -18.36 5.17 -6.61
CA SER A 100 -19.40 4.20 -6.28
C SER A 100 -19.55 4.08 -4.76
N LYS A 101 -20.73 3.63 -4.29
CA LYS A 101 -20.98 3.39 -2.85
C LYS A 101 -19.89 2.52 -2.22
N GLN A 102 -19.44 1.48 -2.93
CA GLN A 102 -18.38 0.60 -2.43
C GLN A 102 -17.02 1.32 -2.33
N GLN A 103 -16.68 2.20 -3.28
CA GLN A 103 -15.43 2.98 -3.22
C GLN A 103 -15.46 4.00 -2.08
N ALA A 104 -16.60 4.66 -1.85
CA ALA A 104 -16.80 5.58 -0.74
C ALA A 104 -16.62 4.91 0.62
N GLU A 105 -17.24 3.74 0.81
CA GLU A 105 -17.12 2.97 2.06
C GLU A 105 -15.71 2.41 2.26
N LYS A 106 -15.09 1.85 1.21
CA LYS A 106 -13.69 1.40 1.28
C LYS A 106 -12.73 2.51 1.68
N MET A 107 -12.94 3.73 1.16
CA MET A 107 -12.11 4.88 1.53
C MET A 107 -12.31 5.29 2.99
N LYS A 108 -13.55 5.30 3.49
CA LYS A 108 -13.81 5.55 4.93
C LYS A 108 -13.12 4.51 5.80
N THR A 109 -13.32 3.22 5.51
CA THR A 109 -12.68 2.13 6.24
C THR A 109 -11.16 2.27 6.21
N PHE A 110 -10.59 2.57 5.04
CA PHE A 110 -9.15 2.80 4.91
C PHE A 110 -8.66 3.88 5.87
N ILE A 111 -9.33 5.03 5.96
CA ILE A 111 -8.90 6.11 6.87
C ILE A 111 -8.99 5.71 8.34
N TYR A 112 -10.07 5.03 8.75
CA TYR A 112 -10.20 4.55 10.13
C TYR A 112 -9.11 3.52 10.47
N THR A 113 -8.92 2.51 9.63
CA THR A 113 -7.86 1.50 9.81
C THR A 113 -6.47 2.13 9.75
N PHE A 114 -6.24 3.10 8.88
CA PHE A 114 -4.98 3.84 8.80
C PHE A 114 -4.70 4.56 10.13
N SER A 115 -5.72 5.19 10.72
CA SER A 115 -5.55 5.88 12.01
C SER A 115 -5.18 4.93 13.15
N GLU A 116 -5.63 3.67 13.12
CA GLU A 116 -5.32 2.64 14.14
C GLU A 116 -3.93 2.02 13.96
N THR A 117 -3.41 2.00 12.73
CA THR A 117 -2.19 1.26 12.37
C THR A 117 -0.99 2.17 12.12
N TYR A 118 -1.15 3.49 12.27
CA TYR A 118 -0.07 4.44 12.04
C TYR A 118 1.06 4.27 13.08
N PRO A 119 2.34 4.09 12.66
CA PRO A 119 3.41 3.63 13.57
C PRO A 119 3.77 4.56 14.75
N CYS A 120 3.37 5.83 14.70
CA CYS A 120 3.51 6.75 15.82
C CYS A 120 2.26 6.67 16.70
N GLU A 121 2.36 6.03 17.87
CA GLU A 121 1.24 5.83 18.81
C GLU A 121 0.52 7.13 19.19
N TYR A 122 1.27 8.15 19.62
CA TYR A 122 0.67 9.45 19.96
C TYR A 122 -0.07 10.08 18.78
N CYS A 123 0.54 10.02 17.59
CA CYS A 123 -0.06 10.54 16.36
C CYS A 123 -1.34 9.78 15.98
N SER A 124 -1.32 8.44 16.11
CA SER A 124 -2.45 7.54 15.87
C SER A 124 -3.63 7.87 16.79
N ILE A 125 -3.40 7.97 18.10
CA ILE A 125 -4.43 8.31 19.09
C ILE A 125 -5.04 9.68 18.80
N HIS A 126 -4.19 10.67 18.50
CA HIS A 126 -4.66 12.02 18.17
C HIS A 126 -5.53 12.03 16.90
N MET A 127 -5.11 11.31 15.85
CA MET A 127 -5.89 11.17 14.63
C MET A 127 -7.24 10.50 14.90
N GLN A 128 -7.27 9.39 15.64
CA GLN A 128 -8.50 8.70 16.02
C GLN A 128 -9.47 9.62 16.78
N HIS A 129 -8.97 10.45 17.69
CA HIS A 129 -9.79 11.46 18.37
C HIS A 129 -10.36 12.50 17.42
N ARG A 130 -9.54 13.00 16.47
CA ARG A 130 -10.03 13.95 15.45
C ARG A 130 -11.14 13.33 14.60
N LEU A 131 -11.00 12.06 14.20
CA LEU A 131 -11.99 11.36 13.37
C LEU A 131 -13.36 11.17 14.03
N LYS A 132 -13.45 11.23 15.37
CA LYS A 132 -14.74 11.19 16.09
C LYS A 132 -15.59 12.43 15.84
N SER A 133 -14.95 13.61 15.77
CA SER A 133 -15.62 14.89 15.56
C SER A 133 -15.63 15.33 14.09
N HIS A 134 -14.69 14.83 13.29
CA HIS A 134 -14.50 15.20 11.89
C HIS A 134 -14.39 13.94 11.01
N PRO A 135 -15.48 13.19 10.82
CA PRO A 135 -15.46 11.94 10.05
C PRO A 135 -15.11 12.18 8.58
N PRO A 136 -14.52 11.19 7.87
CA PRO A 136 -14.11 11.35 6.48
C PRO A 136 -15.27 11.63 5.52
N ASN A 137 -15.16 12.71 4.74
CA ASN A 137 -16.10 13.01 3.67
C ASN A 137 -15.63 12.41 2.34
N THR A 138 -16.15 11.25 1.99
CA THR A 138 -15.78 10.51 0.77
C THR A 138 -16.82 10.64 -0.36
N ALA A 139 -17.62 11.71 -0.36
CA ALA A 139 -18.70 11.90 -1.33
C ALA A 139 -18.19 12.17 -2.77
N SER A 140 -17.06 12.87 -2.90
CA SER A 140 -16.42 13.19 -4.18
C SER A 140 -14.94 13.52 -3.97
N ARG A 141 -14.16 13.60 -5.07
CA ARG A 141 -12.77 14.08 -5.02
C ARG A 141 -12.64 15.42 -4.31
N LYS A 142 -13.50 16.38 -4.63
CA LYS A 142 -13.46 17.74 -4.07
C LYS A 142 -13.65 17.72 -2.56
N GLU A 143 -14.70 17.04 -2.11
CA GLU A 143 -15.02 16.96 -0.68
C GLU A 143 -13.94 16.19 0.10
N PHE A 144 -13.44 15.09 -0.46
CA PHE A 144 -12.41 14.28 0.18
C PHE A 144 -11.06 15.01 0.24
N SER A 145 -10.69 15.74 -0.82
CA SER A 145 -9.46 16.55 -0.83
C SER A 145 -9.55 17.70 0.18
N LYS A 146 -10.69 18.39 0.25
CA LYS A 146 -10.91 19.44 1.24
C LYS A 146 -10.80 18.89 2.66
N TRP A 147 -11.50 17.79 2.95
CA TRP A 147 -11.43 17.13 4.24
C TRP A 147 -10.00 16.69 4.60
N MET A 148 -9.24 16.17 3.63
CA MET A 148 -7.84 15.78 3.85
C MET A 148 -6.96 16.98 4.24
N CYS A 149 -7.18 18.14 3.60
CA CYS A 149 -6.51 19.39 3.98
C CYS A 149 -6.91 19.90 5.37
N GLU A 150 -8.15 19.69 5.80
CA GLU A 150 -8.63 20.10 7.14
C GLU A 150 -8.19 19.15 8.25
N LEU A 151 -7.88 17.90 7.89
CA LEU A 151 -7.31 16.90 8.79
C LEU A 151 -5.81 17.15 9.04
N HIS A 152 -5.05 17.44 7.98
CA HIS A 152 -3.62 17.75 8.02
C HIS A 152 -3.35 19.02 8.84
#